data_AF-A2ZKB6-F1
#
_entry.id   AF-A2ZKB6-F1
#
_cell.length_a   1.000
_cell.length_b   1.000
_cell.length_c   1.000
_cell.angle_alpha   90.00
_cell.angle_beta   90.00
_cell.angle_gamma   90.00
#
_symmetry.space_group_name_H-M   'P 1'
#
loop_
_entity.id
_entity.type
_entity.pdbx_description
1 polymer ?
#
loop_
_entity_poly.entity_id
_entity_poly.type
_entity_poly.pdbx_seq_one_letter_code
_entity_poly.pdbx_strand_id
1 'polypeptide(L)'
;MSFAAVGTRIVGVGVELTTVYDPEASMERGGPRLVFPKLNPVLISISDDGGGGGGSGKLYALSCTPAVVRQLDFEPWFFVLDDLSHTMWRQLPSPPLFPCCLNPLDFLDPPKVRVTAYALVGSHILLSVSVQPPQQQQQDHKGTCAFDMDTEQWEMVHDTNLPFDGQALPLGSDDHRFVAAAADVAVYRMAVGISAVTGKKELTIVELRVVVASNCRIVPGNLLCAMGKGSFASFEFRSIAAASVGKVGKARIVHRTYSLVENTTDDGEGDWVVMVKKQDRQVYKRRDRHAYLAHPSCAVAVFTM
;
A
#
# COMPACT_ATOMS: atom_id res chain seq x y z
N MET A 1 9.04 -0.80 11.30
CA MET A 1 9.30 -1.73 10.21
C MET A 1 8.01 -1.95 9.46
N SER A 2 8.07 -1.95 8.13
CA SER A 2 6.97 -2.26 7.21
C SER A 2 7.20 -3.64 6.59
N PHE A 3 6.14 -4.26 6.06
CA PHE A 3 6.22 -5.60 5.49
C PHE A 3 5.48 -5.67 4.16
N ALA A 4 6.00 -6.47 3.23
CA ALA A 4 5.36 -6.79 1.96
C ALA A 4 5.57 -8.27 1.60
N ALA A 5 4.60 -8.86 0.91
CA ALA A 5 4.78 -10.16 0.27
C ALA A 5 5.43 -9.95 -1.09
N VAL A 6 6.52 -10.66 -1.38
CA VAL A 6 7.26 -10.57 -2.64
C VAL A 6 7.44 -11.99 -3.17
N GLY A 7 6.66 -12.35 -4.19
CA GLY A 7 6.48 -13.74 -4.58
C GLY A 7 5.97 -14.57 -3.40
N THR A 8 6.66 -15.67 -3.08
CA THR A 8 6.35 -16.55 -1.95
C THR A 8 7.04 -16.16 -0.64
N ARG A 9 7.79 -15.05 -0.63
CA ARG A 9 8.57 -14.60 0.53
C ARG A 9 7.92 -13.39 1.18
N ILE A 10 8.23 -13.15 2.45
CA ILE A 10 7.82 -11.95 3.18
C ILE A 10 9.05 -11.12 3.49
N VAL A 11 9.02 -9.87 3.10
CA VAL A 11 10.13 -8.94 3.29
C VAL A 11 9.72 -7.88 4.30
N GLY A 12 10.49 -7.78 5.38
CA GLY A 12 10.42 -6.70 6.36
C GLY A 12 11.48 -5.66 6.06
N VAL A 13 11.10 -4.39 6.06
CA VAL A 13 12.01 -3.26 5.80
C VAL A 13 11.79 -2.17 6.85
N GLY A 14 12.86 -1.73 7.49
CA GLY A 14 12.76 -0.61 8.44
C GLY A 14 14.09 -0.21 9.04
N VAL A 15 14.24 1.10 9.23
CA VAL A 15 15.51 1.75 9.56
C VAL A 15 16.53 1.32 8.51
N GLU A 16 17.59 0.61 8.89
CA GLU A 16 18.61 0.10 7.98
C GLU A 16 18.39 -1.38 7.59
N LEU A 17 17.43 -2.04 8.24
CA LEU A 17 17.30 -3.50 8.20
C LEU A 17 16.31 -3.93 7.11
N THR A 18 16.74 -4.93 6.36
CA THR A 18 15.87 -5.77 5.53
C THR A 18 15.95 -7.20 6.03
N THR A 19 14.80 -7.84 6.24
CA THR A 19 14.68 -9.24 6.65
C THR A 19 13.80 -9.97 5.66
N VAL A 20 14.21 -11.16 5.23
CA VAL A 20 13.44 -12.00 4.31
C VAL A 20 13.06 -13.27 5.05
N TYR A 21 11.75 -13.49 5.20
CA TYR A 21 11.19 -14.70 5.75
C TYR A 21 10.70 -15.60 4.61
N ASP A 22 11.14 -16.85 4.66
CA ASP A 22 10.68 -17.95 3.82
C ASP A 22 9.65 -18.77 4.60
N PRO A 23 8.36 -18.64 4.27
CA PRO A 23 7.31 -19.37 4.97
C PRO A 23 7.38 -20.89 4.76
N GLU A 24 7.85 -21.37 3.61
CA GLU A 24 7.92 -22.81 3.31
C GLU A 24 9.01 -23.47 4.14
N ALA A 25 10.18 -22.83 4.21
CA ALA A 25 11.28 -23.30 5.03
C ALA A 25 11.14 -22.91 6.52
N SER A 26 10.18 -22.04 6.85
CA SER A 26 10.04 -21.40 8.17
C SER A 26 11.35 -20.76 8.66
N MET A 27 12.11 -20.15 7.75
CA MET A 27 13.42 -19.56 8.02
C MET A 27 13.44 -18.06 7.74
N GLU A 28 14.19 -17.33 8.56
CA GLU A 28 14.46 -15.91 8.38
C GLU A 28 15.93 -15.71 7.99
N ARG A 29 16.18 -14.85 7.01
CA ARG A 29 17.53 -14.42 6.62
C ARG A 29 17.63 -12.91 6.53
N GLY A 30 18.84 -12.38 6.75
CA GLY A 30 19.14 -10.98 6.50
C GLY A 30 19.11 -10.66 5.01
N GLY A 31 18.50 -9.53 4.66
CA GLY A 31 18.55 -8.93 3.34
C GLY A 31 19.58 -7.78 3.26
N PRO A 32 19.68 -7.12 2.10
CA PRO A 32 20.55 -5.96 1.90
C PRO A 32 20.12 -4.79 2.78
N ARG A 33 21.08 -4.10 3.38
CA ARG A 33 20.80 -2.92 4.21
C ARG A 33 20.37 -1.73 3.37
N LEU A 34 19.42 -0.96 3.89
CA LEU A 34 19.16 0.39 3.39
C LEU A 34 20.23 1.32 3.95
N VAL A 35 21.12 1.81 3.08
CA VAL A 35 22.16 2.78 3.45
C VAL A 35 21.56 4.06 4.04
N PHE A 36 20.37 4.44 3.56
CA PHE A 36 19.62 5.61 4.02
C PHE A 36 18.39 5.16 4.83
N PRO A 37 18.43 5.23 6.17
CA PRO A 37 17.43 4.59 7.02
C PRO A 37 16.01 5.12 6.78
N LYS A 38 15.00 4.23 6.76
CA LYS A 38 13.58 4.59 6.58
C LYS A 38 12.67 4.10 7.70
N LEU A 39 11.92 4.99 8.33
CA LEU A 39 10.97 4.60 9.38
C LEU A 39 9.62 4.25 8.77
N ASN A 40 9.25 2.97 8.84
CA ASN A 40 7.98 2.46 8.32
C ASN A 40 7.74 2.89 6.85
N PRO A 41 8.66 2.54 5.92
CA PRO A 41 8.52 2.92 4.52
C PRO A 41 7.23 2.36 3.92
N VAL A 42 6.68 3.04 2.92
CA VAL A 42 5.69 2.47 2.01
C VAL A 42 6.40 1.41 1.18
N LEU A 43 5.84 0.19 1.17
CA LEU A 43 6.38 -0.94 0.42
C LEU A 43 5.41 -1.33 -0.69
N ILE A 44 5.92 -1.46 -1.90
CA ILE A 44 5.15 -1.84 -3.09
C ILE A 44 5.87 -3.01 -3.75
N SER A 45 5.25 -4.17 -3.71
CA SER A 45 5.77 -5.41 -4.28
C SER A 45 5.20 -5.66 -5.65
N ILE A 46 6.05 -6.09 -6.57
CA ILE A 46 5.66 -6.59 -7.89
C ILE A 46 6.14 -8.03 -7.98
N SER A 47 5.19 -8.95 -8.14
CA SER A 47 5.47 -10.36 -8.37
C SER A 47 5.29 -10.64 -9.85
N ASP A 48 6.31 -11.20 -10.51
CA ASP A 48 6.11 -11.84 -11.79
C ASP A 48 5.35 -13.15 -11.54
N ASP A 49 4.21 -13.33 -12.20
CA ASP A 49 3.36 -14.52 -12.17
C ASP A 49 3.85 -15.63 -13.13
N GLY A 50 5.03 -15.46 -13.71
CA GLY A 50 5.62 -16.37 -14.69
C GLY A 50 6.22 -17.65 -14.11
N GLY A 51 5.38 -18.65 -13.84
CA GLY A 51 5.56 -20.10 -14.11
C GLY A 51 6.89 -20.85 -13.88
N GLY A 52 7.94 -20.26 -13.32
CA GLY A 52 9.24 -20.89 -13.06
C GLY A 52 9.61 -20.75 -11.59
N GLY A 53 10.04 -21.83 -10.94
CA GLY A 53 10.20 -21.94 -9.48
C GLY A 53 11.34 -21.13 -8.85
N GLY A 54 11.63 -19.93 -9.34
CA GLY A 54 12.50 -18.95 -8.68
C GLY A 54 11.68 -17.72 -8.33
N GLY A 55 11.57 -17.39 -7.05
CA GLY A 55 10.80 -16.23 -6.57
C GLY A 55 11.43 -14.88 -6.95
N SER A 56 11.37 -14.52 -8.24
CA SER A 56 11.73 -13.20 -8.72
C SER A 56 10.58 -12.23 -8.46
N GLY A 57 10.85 -11.20 -7.67
CA GLY A 57 9.90 -10.14 -7.42
C GLY A 57 10.65 -8.88 -7.04
N LYS A 58 10.17 -7.75 -7.57
CA LYS A 58 10.73 -6.43 -7.26
C LYS A 58 10.04 -5.85 -6.05
N LEU A 59 10.80 -5.15 -5.22
CA LEU A 59 10.27 -4.45 -4.06
C LEU A 59 10.70 -2.99 -4.10
N TYR A 60 9.72 -2.10 -4.14
CA TYR A 60 9.94 -0.67 -4.02
C TYR A 60 9.75 -0.25 -2.57
N ALA A 61 10.62 0.63 -2.09
CA ALA A 61 10.55 1.24 -0.78
C ALA A 61 10.58 2.76 -0.90
N LEU A 62 9.52 3.41 -0.42
CA LEU A 62 9.37 4.86 -0.42
C LEU A 62 9.27 5.37 1.02
N SER A 63 9.94 6.49 1.33
CA SER A 63 9.77 7.16 2.62
C SER A 63 8.31 7.55 2.82
N CYS A 64 7.73 7.16 3.96
CA CYS A 64 6.34 7.52 4.28
C CYS A 64 6.25 8.97 4.78
N THR A 65 7.32 9.50 5.37
CA THR A 65 7.40 10.86 5.92
C THR A 65 8.79 11.43 5.60
N PRO A 66 9.02 11.91 4.36
CA PRO A 66 10.33 12.39 3.92
C PRO A 66 10.83 13.54 4.79
N ALA A 67 12.14 13.57 5.06
CA ALA A 67 12.80 14.60 5.83
C ALA A 67 14.06 15.12 5.12
N VAL A 68 14.40 16.39 5.34
CA VAL A 68 15.58 17.08 4.76
C VAL A 68 16.60 17.57 5.81
N VAL A 69 16.35 17.32 7.11
CA VAL A 69 17.26 17.73 8.20
C VAL A 69 17.60 16.56 9.14
N ARG A 70 16.72 15.56 9.24
CA ARG A 70 16.87 14.43 10.16
C ARG A 70 17.60 13.29 9.47
N GLN A 71 18.38 12.50 10.22
CA GLN A 71 19.08 11.31 9.69
C GLN A 71 18.09 10.22 9.22
N LEU A 72 17.01 10.03 9.95
CA LEU A 72 15.96 9.08 9.61
C LEU A 72 15.01 9.69 8.58
N ASP A 73 14.67 8.91 7.54
CA ASP A 73 13.87 9.36 6.40
C ASP A 73 14.49 10.51 5.60
N PHE A 74 15.83 10.69 5.71
CA PHE A 74 16.61 11.60 4.87
C PHE A 74 16.61 11.15 3.40
N GLU A 75 16.84 12.09 2.49
CA GLU A 75 17.07 11.80 1.07
C GLU A 75 18.24 10.81 0.88
N PRO A 76 18.19 9.87 -0.09
CA PRO A 76 17.14 9.61 -1.07
C PRO A 76 15.88 9.03 -0.43
N TRP A 77 14.73 9.30 -1.03
CA TRP A 77 13.45 8.84 -0.46
C TRP A 77 12.83 7.63 -1.16
N PHE A 78 13.29 7.27 -2.36
CA PHE A 78 12.72 6.19 -3.15
C PHE A 78 13.79 5.20 -3.60
N PHE A 79 13.52 3.91 -3.40
CA PHE A 79 14.44 2.82 -3.70
C PHE A 79 13.71 1.64 -4.31
N VAL A 80 14.45 0.83 -5.06
CA VAL A 80 14.02 -0.48 -5.53
C VAL A 80 15.03 -1.54 -5.19
N LEU A 81 14.53 -2.72 -4.87
CA LEU A 81 15.28 -3.96 -4.76
C LEU A 81 14.79 -4.87 -5.88
N ASP A 82 15.62 -5.04 -6.91
CA ASP A 82 15.27 -5.80 -8.11
C ASP A 82 15.23 -7.33 -7.85
N ASP A 83 15.97 -7.82 -6.85
CA ASP A 83 15.98 -9.22 -6.46
C ASP A 83 16.31 -9.43 -4.97
N LEU A 84 15.58 -10.35 -4.33
CA LEU A 84 15.77 -10.77 -2.94
C LEU A 84 17.02 -11.64 -2.71
N SER A 85 17.72 -12.07 -3.76
CA SER A 85 18.87 -12.98 -3.71
C SER A 85 20.23 -12.32 -3.44
N HIS A 86 20.24 -11.18 -2.73
CA HIS A 86 21.43 -10.41 -2.30
C HIS A 86 21.84 -9.22 -3.19
N THR A 87 20.91 -8.64 -3.95
CA THR A 87 21.15 -7.36 -4.63
C THR A 87 21.11 -6.18 -3.64
N MET A 88 21.73 -5.05 -4.02
CA MET A 88 21.69 -3.82 -3.23
C MET A 88 20.43 -3.00 -3.55
N TRP A 89 19.95 -2.21 -2.59
CA TRP A 89 18.93 -1.22 -2.87
C TRP A 89 19.48 -0.18 -3.84
N ARG A 90 18.78 0.01 -4.96
CA ARG A 90 19.08 1.04 -5.94
C ARG A 90 18.19 2.26 -5.68
N GLN A 91 18.82 3.43 -5.64
CA GLN A 91 18.10 4.69 -5.54
C GLN A 91 17.33 4.95 -6.85
N LEU A 92 16.10 5.46 -6.69
CA LEU A 92 15.26 5.96 -7.77
C LEU A 92 15.02 7.47 -7.58
N PRO A 93 14.55 8.17 -8.64
CA PRO A 93 14.17 9.57 -8.53
C PRO A 93 13.11 9.81 -7.45
N SER A 94 13.27 10.91 -6.70
CA SER A 94 12.32 11.29 -5.66
C SER A 94 10.98 11.76 -6.28
N PRO A 95 9.84 11.48 -5.63
CA PRO A 95 8.56 12.00 -6.09
C PRO A 95 8.55 13.54 -6.12
N PRO A 96 7.90 14.18 -7.10
CA PRO A 96 7.80 15.64 -7.18
C PRO A 96 7.01 16.27 -6.03
N LEU A 97 6.18 15.48 -5.36
CA LEU A 97 5.41 15.88 -4.16
C LEU A 97 6.25 15.90 -2.88
N PHE A 98 7.50 15.44 -2.92
CA PHE A 98 8.42 15.46 -1.77
C PHE A 98 9.21 16.78 -1.76
N PRO A 99 9.84 17.14 -0.63
CA PRO A 99 10.56 18.41 -0.49
C PRO A 99 11.92 18.42 -1.24
N CYS A 100 11.90 18.14 -2.54
CA CYS A 100 13.07 18.03 -3.41
C CYS A 100 13.69 19.40 -3.77
N CYS A 101 12.87 20.45 -3.80
CA CYS A 101 13.24 21.78 -4.28
C CYS A 101 12.86 22.86 -3.26
N LEU A 102 13.52 22.85 -2.10
CA LEU A 102 13.27 23.84 -1.04
C LEU A 102 14.05 25.13 -1.30
N ASN A 103 13.40 26.27 -1.10
CA ASN A 103 14.11 27.55 -1.02
C ASN A 103 14.83 27.67 0.35
N PRO A 104 15.76 28.62 0.54
CA PRO A 104 16.49 28.75 1.80
C PRO A 104 15.62 28.95 3.05
N LEU A 105 14.44 29.58 2.93
CA LEU A 105 13.50 29.75 4.04
C LEU A 105 12.78 28.45 4.35
N ASP A 106 12.32 27.73 3.32
CA ASP A 106 11.69 26.42 3.49
C ASP A 106 12.68 25.41 4.08
N PHE A 107 13.99 25.54 3.83
CA PHE A 107 14.98 24.67 4.44
C PHE A 107 15.10 24.87 5.96
N LEU A 108 14.86 26.09 6.46
CA LEU A 108 14.89 26.38 7.90
C LEU A 108 13.69 25.77 8.63
N ASP A 109 12.53 25.71 7.97
CA ASP A 109 11.32 25.03 8.47
C ASP A 109 10.65 24.19 7.36
N PRO A 110 11.18 22.98 7.10
CA PRO A 110 10.72 22.18 5.96
C PRO A 110 9.25 21.75 6.07
N PRO A 111 8.54 21.70 4.93
CA PRO A 111 7.16 21.24 4.92
C PRO A 111 7.07 19.80 5.42
N LYS A 112 6.14 19.55 6.34
CA LYS A 112 5.90 18.21 6.88
C LYS A 112 5.02 17.42 5.92
N VAL A 113 5.66 16.72 4.99
CA VAL A 113 5.00 15.86 4.00
C VAL A 113 4.81 14.45 4.56
N ARG A 114 3.63 13.86 4.32
CA ARG A 114 3.33 12.46 4.62
C ARG A 114 2.55 11.81 3.49
N VAL A 115 2.96 10.62 3.07
CA VAL A 115 2.20 9.79 2.13
C VAL A 115 0.85 9.44 2.73
N THR A 116 -0.23 9.77 2.01
CA THR A 116 -1.60 9.43 2.43
C THR A 116 -2.14 8.23 1.69
N ALA A 117 -1.85 8.13 0.39
CA ALA A 117 -2.45 7.13 -0.48
C ALA A 117 -1.46 6.68 -1.57
N TYR A 118 -1.54 5.41 -1.95
CA TYR A 118 -0.75 4.85 -3.05
C TYR A 118 -1.41 3.63 -3.69
N ALA A 119 -1.07 3.37 -4.95
CA ALA A 119 -1.56 2.21 -5.69
C ALA A 119 -0.58 1.80 -6.79
N LEU A 120 -0.57 0.52 -7.17
CA LEU A 120 0.11 0.04 -8.38
C LEU A 120 -0.96 -0.14 -9.46
N VAL A 121 -0.95 0.68 -10.51
CA VAL A 121 -1.93 0.69 -11.60
C VAL A 121 -1.21 0.45 -12.92
N GLY A 122 -1.32 -0.76 -13.47
CA GLY A 122 -0.53 -1.16 -14.64
C GLY A 122 0.97 -1.05 -14.34
N SER A 123 1.73 -0.40 -15.23
CA SER A 123 3.16 -0.10 -15.03
C SER A 123 3.45 1.17 -14.22
N HIS A 124 2.47 1.68 -13.46
CA HIS A 124 2.59 2.95 -12.73
C HIS A 124 2.37 2.81 -11.22
N ILE A 125 3.25 3.43 -10.42
CA ILE A 125 3.04 3.61 -8.98
C ILE A 125 2.43 5.00 -8.75
N LEU A 126 1.18 5.03 -8.30
CA LEU A 126 0.48 6.24 -7.91
C LEU A 126 0.80 6.65 -6.47
N LEU A 127 0.89 7.96 -6.22
CA LEU A 127 1.19 8.52 -4.92
C LEU A 127 0.45 9.84 -4.69
N SER A 128 -0.18 9.96 -3.52
CA SER A 128 -0.69 11.23 -2.98
C SER A 128 -0.11 11.49 -1.60
N VAL A 129 0.04 12.77 -1.26
CA VAL A 129 0.59 13.21 0.02
C VAL A 129 -0.31 14.24 0.71
N SER A 130 -0.07 14.41 2.01
CA SER A 130 -0.57 15.52 2.82
C SER A 130 0.59 16.36 3.33
N VAL A 131 0.34 17.64 3.57
CA VAL A 131 1.34 18.60 4.09
C VAL A 131 0.79 19.33 5.32
N GLN A 132 1.59 19.50 6.38
CA GLN A 132 1.21 20.21 7.61
C GLN A 132 2.10 21.44 7.90
N PRO A 133 1.54 22.55 8.46
CA PRO A 133 0.12 22.86 8.67
C PRO A 133 -0.51 23.53 7.43
N PRO A 134 -1.84 23.44 7.24
CA PRO A 134 -2.54 23.94 6.05
C PRO A 134 -2.72 25.48 6.00
N GLN A 135 -1.71 26.28 6.37
CA GLN A 135 -1.85 27.75 6.39
C GLN A 135 -1.89 28.36 4.97
N GLN A 136 -3.06 28.88 4.62
CA GLN A 136 -3.41 29.94 3.64
C GLN A 136 -2.95 29.88 2.17
N GLN A 137 -2.05 29.00 1.76
CA GLN A 137 -1.77 28.71 0.33
C GLN A 137 -2.16 27.27 0.00
N GLN A 138 -3.47 27.02 -0.03
CA GLN A 138 -4.08 25.69 -0.06
C GLN A 138 -4.12 25.04 -1.46
N GLN A 139 -3.32 25.51 -2.41
CA GLN A 139 -3.48 25.18 -3.83
C GLN A 139 -2.33 24.36 -4.45
N ASP A 140 -1.08 24.48 -3.97
CA ASP A 140 0.08 23.96 -4.74
C ASP A 140 0.53 22.53 -4.40
N HIS A 141 -0.06 21.86 -3.40
CA HIS A 141 0.40 20.53 -2.97
C HIS A 141 -0.70 19.46 -3.04
N LYS A 142 -1.74 19.73 -3.83
CA LYS A 142 -2.81 18.77 -4.15
C LYS A 142 -2.46 18.07 -5.45
N GLY A 143 -2.76 16.79 -5.52
CA GLY A 143 -2.63 16.01 -6.73
C GLY A 143 -2.11 14.61 -6.49
N THR A 144 -2.07 13.86 -7.58
CA THR A 144 -1.51 12.52 -7.61
C THR A 144 -0.40 12.50 -8.65
N CYS A 145 0.78 12.04 -8.25
CA CYS A 145 1.84 11.72 -9.19
C CYS A 145 1.90 10.23 -9.47
N ALA A 146 2.43 9.87 -10.63
CA ALA A 146 2.68 8.51 -11.05
C ALA A 146 4.16 8.34 -11.37
N PHE A 147 4.78 7.30 -10.82
CA PHE A 147 6.07 6.82 -11.28
C PHE A 147 5.85 5.78 -12.36
N ASP A 148 6.34 6.06 -13.56
CA ASP A 148 6.40 5.11 -14.66
C ASP A 148 7.61 4.20 -14.46
N MET A 149 7.36 2.90 -14.32
CA MET A 149 8.40 1.91 -14.04
C MET A 149 9.25 1.54 -15.26
N ASP A 150 8.77 1.83 -16.46
CA ASP A 150 9.47 1.56 -17.71
C ASP A 150 10.49 2.68 -18.01
N THR A 151 10.10 3.93 -17.74
CA THR A 151 10.96 5.10 -17.96
C THR A 151 11.68 5.58 -16.70
N GLU A 152 11.31 5.04 -15.53
CA GLU A 152 11.77 5.45 -14.20
C GLU A 152 11.60 6.96 -13.93
N GLN A 153 10.52 7.55 -14.41
CA GLN A 153 10.21 8.99 -14.23
C GLN A 153 8.91 9.21 -13.47
N TRP A 154 8.87 10.30 -12.70
CA TRP A 154 7.65 10.78 -12.05
C TRP A 154 6.97 11.84 -12.90
N GLU A 155 5.64 11.77 -12.98
CA GLU A 155 4.80 12.78 -13.62
C GLU A 155 3.56 13.08 -12.76
N MET A 156 3.04 14.31 -12.82
CA MET A 156 1.74 14.64 -12.23
C MET A 156 0.63 14.14 -13.17
N VAL A 157 -0.27 13.30 -12.65
CA VAL A 157 -1.32 12.63 -13.45
C VAL A 157 -2.74 13.00 -13.01
N HIS A 158 -2.89 13.66 -11.86
CA HIS A 158 -4.18 14.13 -11.38
C HIS A 158 -4.00 15.39 -10.53
N ASP A 159 -4.96 16.30 -10.59
CA ASP A 159 -4.96 17.58 -9.86
C ASP A 159 -5.42 17.45 -8.40
N THR A 160 -6.09 16.34 -8.07
CA THR A 160 -6.54 16.02 -6.72
C THR A 160 -5.90 14.73 -6.20
N ASN A 161 -5.84 14.62 -4.87
CA ASN A 161 -5.35 13.44 -4.19
C ASN A 161 -6.31 12.26 -4.40
N LEU A 162 -5.77 11.05 -4.34
CA LEU A 162 -6.56 9.82 -4.31
C LEU A 162 -7.60 9.88 -3.16
N PRO A 163 -8.85 9.43 -3.39
CA PRO A 163 -9.97 9.57 -2.46
C PRO A 163 -10.00 8.47 -1.37
N PHE A 164 -8.84 7.96 -0.96
CA PHE A 164 -8.71 6.88 0.01
C PHE A 164 -7.39 7.02 0.79
N ASP A 165 -7.24 6.23 1.85
CA ASP A 165 -6.03 6.18 2.68
C ASP A 165 -5.29 4.85 2.54
N GLY A 166 -3.96 4.92 2.56
CA GLY A 166 -3.07 3.78 2.44
C GLY A 166 -3.03 3.18 1.03
N GLN A 167 -2.92 1.86 0.97
CA GLN A 167 -2.81 1.13 -0.29
C GLN A 167 -4.18 0.84 -0.88
N ALA A 168 -4.35 1.12 -2.18
CA ALA A 168 -5.38 0.48 -2.98
C ALA A 168 -4.85 -0.83 -3.59
N LEU A 169 -5.63 -1.89 -3.47
CA LEU A 169 -5.23 -3.24 -3.88
C LEU A 169 -6.01 -3.70 -5.10
N PRO A 170 -5.34 -4.28 -6.11
CA PRO A 170 -6.03 -4.80 -7.28
C PRO A 170 -6.96 -5.95 -6.88
N LEU A 171 -8.18 -5.94 -7.45
CA LEU A 171 -9.17 -6.99 -7.24
C LEU A 171 -9.06 -8.12 -8.29
N GLY A 172 -8.15 -8.03 -9.26
CA GLY A 172 -7.93 -9.05 -10.30
C GLY A 172 -6.62 -8.79 -11.03
N SER A 173 -6.20 -9.69 -11.92
CA SER A 173 -4.99 -9.52 -12.73
C SER A 173 -5.16 -8.43 -13.79
N ASP A 174 -6.32 -8.39 -14.44
CA ASP A 174 -6.55 -7.55 -15.64
C ASP A 174 -7.66 -6.52 -15.45
N ASP A 175 -8.28 -6.52 -14.28
CA ASP A 175 -9.28 -5.53 -13.95
C ASP A 175 -8.61 -4.34 -13.30
N HIS A 176 -8.75 -3.19 -13.97
CA HIS A 176 -8.49 -1.84 -13.48
C HIS A 176 -9.27 -1.49 -12.19
N ARG A 177 -9.69 -2.46 -11.37
CA ARG A 177 -10.50 -2.32 -10.17
C ARG A 177 -9.66 -2.55 -8.94
N PHE A 178 -9.85 -1.67 -7.97
CA PHE A 178 -9.06 -1.63 -6.76
C PHE A 178 -9.95 -1.46 -5.55
N VAL A 179 -9.65 -2.19 -4.48
CA VAL A 179 -10.27 -1.96 -3.18
C VAL A 179 -9.36 -1.11 -2.32
N ALA A 180 -9.91 -0.10 -1.66
CA ALA A 180 -9.14 0.77 -0.77
C ALA A 180 -9.94 1.13 0.48
N ALA A 181 -9.22 1.46 1.56
CA ALA A 181 -9.81 2.00 2.77
C ALA A 181 -10.18 3.48 2.54
N ALA A 182 -11.47 3.77 2.54
CA ALA A 182 -12.00 5.12 2.44
C ALA A 182 -12.67 5.48 3.78
N ALA A 183 -13.74 6.28 3.79
CA ALA A 183 -14.56 6.44 5.00
C ALA A 183 -15.01 5.08 5.57
N ASP A 184 -15.30 4.12 4.69
CA ASP A 184 -15.46 2.69 4.99
C ASP A 184 -14.49 1.86 4.12
N VAL A 185 -15.02 1.17 3.11
CA VAL A 185 -14.26 0.52 2.05
C VAL A 185 -14.97 0.81 0.74
N ALA A 186 -14.22 1.27 -0.24
CA ALA A 186 -14.74 1.57 -1.57
C ALA A 186 -13.96 0.77 -2.62
N VAL A 187 -14.63 0.55 -3.76
CA VAL A 187 -14.01 -0.05 -4.93
C VAL A 187 -13.90 1.02 -6.00
N TYR A 188 -12.73 1.18 -6.59
CA TYR A 188 -12.43 2.18 -7.61
C TYR A 188 -12.03 1.49 -8.90
N ARG A 189 -12.47 2.03 -10.04
CA ARG A 189 -11.83 1.76 -11.33
C ARG A 189 -10.75 2.82 -11.53
N MET A 190 -9.49 2.42 -11.67
CA MET A 190 -8.34 3.29 -11.91
C MET A 190 -7.57 2.87 -13.15
N ALA A 191 -7.25 3.83 -14.02
CA ALA A 191 -6.39 3.63 -15.18
C ALA A 191 -5.51 4.86 -15.40
N VAL A 192 -4.25 4.63 -15.75
CA VAL A 192 -3.34 5.68 -16.22
C VAL A 192 -3.22 5.55 -17.72
N GLY A 193 -3.55 6.62 -18.45
CA GLY A 193 -3.52 6.63 -19.91
C GLY A 193 -2.97 7.96 -20.44
N ILE A 194 -2.72 8.01 -21.75
CA ILE A 194 -2.32 9.25 -22.41
C ILE A 194 -3.57 10.00 -22.82
N SER A 195 -3.70 11.25 -22.37
CA SER A 195 -4.77 12.15 -22.76
C SER A 195 -4.70 12.44 -24.25
N ALA A 196 -5.79 12.17 -24.97
CA ALA A 196 -5.88 12.51 -26.40
C ALA A 196 -5.84 14.03 -26.65
N VAL A 197 -6.16 14.84 -25.64
CA VAL A 197 -6.20 16.31 -25.74
C VAL A 197 -4.83 16.93 -25.44
N THR A 198 -4.22 16.53 -24.32
CA THR A 198 -2.97 17.16 -23.85
C THR A 198 -1.72 16.39 -24.25
N GLY A 199 -1.85 15.13 -24.65
CA GLY A 199 -0.73 14.21 -24.90
C GLY A 199 0.03 13.80 -23.62
N LYS A 200 -0.43 14.21 -22.44
CA LYS A 200 0.19 13.89 -21.14
C LYS A 200 -0.46 12.68 -20.50
N LYS A 201 0.25 12.04 -19.57
CA LYS A 201 -0.31 10.97 -18.73
C LYS A 201 -1.36 11.56 -17.79
N GLU A 202 -2.54 10.93 -17.75
CA GLU A 202 -3.65 11.31 -16.89
C GLU A 202 -4.22 10.07 -16.19
N LEU A 203 -4.59 10.24 -14.92
CA LEU A 203 -5.27 9.24 -14.12
C LEU A 203 -6.78 9.41 -14.31
N THR A 204 -7.46 8.34 -14.71
CA THR A 204 -8.91 8.24 -14.58
C THR A 204 -9.23 7.41 -13.35
N ILE A 205 -10.01 7.97 -12.42
CA ILE A 205 -10.49 7.28 -11.22
C ILE A 205 -12.00 7.45 -11.08
N VAL A 206 -12.71 6.34 -10.92
CA VAL A 206 -14.18 6.31 -10.75
C VAL A 206 -14.51 5.39 -9.58
N GLU A 207 -15.26 5.88 -8.61
CA GLU A 207 -15.80 5.02 -7.54
C GLU A 207 -16.94 4.15 -8.09
N LEU A 208 -16.86 2.85 -7.85
CA LEU A 208 -17.83 1.86 -8.30
C LEU A 208 -18.85 1.59 -7.22
N ARG A 209 -20.11 1.39 -7.64
CA ARG A 209 -21.17 1.01 -6.71
C ARG A 209 -20.96 -0.43 -6.24
N VAL A 210 -20.84 -0.64 -4.93
CA VAL A 210 -20.73 -1.97 -4.34
C VAL A 210 -22.10 -2.46 -3.91
N VAL A 211 -22.56 -3.56 -4.49
CA VAL A 211 -23.78 -4.27 -4.08
C VAL A 211 -23.35 -5.48 -3.25
N VAL A 212 -24.01 -5.68 -2.12
CA VAL A 212 -23.63 -6.74 -1.20
C VAL A 212 -24.77 -7.74 -1.10
N ALA A 213 -24.47 -9.03 -1.28
CA ALA A 213 -25.47 -10.08 -1.11
C ALA A 213 -26.07 -10.03 0.30
N SER A 214 -27.32 -10.47 0.45
CA SER A 214 -28.04 -10.48 1.73
C SER A 214 -27.17 -11.13 2.83
N ASN A 215 -26.95 -10.42 3.94
CA ASN A 215 -26.09 -10.78 5.08
C ASN A 215 -24.56 -10.65 4.91
N CYS A 216 -24.07 -10.13 3.79
CA CYS A 216 -22.67 -9.74 3.67
C CYS A 216 -22.50 -8.25 4.03
N ARG A 217 -21.33 -7.87 4.53
CA ARG A 217 -20.88 -6.46 4.61
C ARG A 217 -19.37 -6.40 4.51
N ILE A 218 -18.83 -5.45 3.75
CA ILE A 218 -17.40 -5.20 3.80
C ILE A 218 -17.11 -4.47 5.11
N VAL A 219 -16.30 -5.10 5.94
CA VAL A 219 -15.78 -4.50 7.18
C VAL A 219 -14.31 -4.17 6.93
N PRO A 220 -13.94 -2.87 6.94
CA PRO A 220 -12.54 -2.47 6.85
C PRO A 220 -11.75 -3.05 8.00
N GLY A 221 -10.55 -3.52 7.67
CA GLY A 221 -9.53 -3.93 8.62
C GLY A 221 -8.46 -2.86 8.72
N ASN A 222 -7.45 -3.11 9.54
CA ASN A 222 -6.22 -2.32 9.57
C ASN A 222 -5.32 -2.62 8.36
N LEU A 223 -5.47 -3.79 7.75
CA LEU A 223 -4.70 -4.22 6.59
C LEU A 223 -5.64 -4.91 5.60
N LEU A 224 -5.49 -4.58 4.32
CA LEU A 224 -6.11 -5.30 3.21
C LEU A 224 -5.03 -6.11 2.48
N CYS A 225 -5.40 -7.21 1.85
CA CYS A 225 -4.48 -8.02 1.03
C CYS A 225 -5.21 -8.57 -0.19
N ALA A 226 -4.65 -8.40 -1.40
CA ALA A 226 -5.20 -8.99 -2.60
C ALA A 226 -4.98 -10.51 -2.56
N MET A 227 -6.04 -11.28 -2.87
CA MET A 227 -6.00 -12.74 -2.91
C MET A 227 -6.01 -13.29 -4.35
N GLY A 228 -5.99 -12.39 -5.34
CA GLY A 228 -6.20 -12.72 -6.75
C GLY A 228 -7.64 -13.15 -7.06
N LYS A 229 -7.95 -13.33 -8.35
CA LYS A 229 -9.23 -13.87 -8.85
C LYS A 229 -10.48 -13.19 -8.25
N GLY A 230 -10.54 -11.87 -8.22
CA GLY A 230 -11.73 -11.18 -7.69
C GLY A 230 -11.85 -11.22 -6.17
N SER A 231 -10.79 -11.55 -5.42
CA SER A 231 -10.89 -11.76 -3.97
C SER A 231 -9.86 -10.95 -3.19
N PHE A 232 -10.23 -10.56 -1.97
CA PHE A 232 -9.31 -9.88 -1.05
C PHE A 232 -9.58 -10.28 0.41
N ALA A 233 -8.56 -10.13 1.24
CA ALA A 233 -8.62 -10.33 2.67
C ALA A 233 -8.56 -8.97 3.41
N SER A 234 -9.22 -8.92 4.56
CA SER A 234 -9.21 -7.80 5.50
C SER A 234 -8.83 -8.32 6.88
N PHE A 235 -7.81 -7.70 7.48
CA PHE A 235 -7.29 -8.05 8.78
C PHE A 235 -7.49 -6.92 9.77
N GLU A 236 -8.17 -7.22 10.87
CA GLU A 236 -8.39 -6.30 11.96
C GLU A 236 -7.59 -6.76 13.19
N PHE A 237 -6.64 -5.93 13.63
CA PHE A 237 -5.79 -6.19 14.79
C PHE A 237 -6.39 -5.53 16.03
N ARG A 238 -7.00 -6.32 16.90
CA ARG A 238 -7.58 -5.82 18.16
C ARG A 238 -6.57 -5.97 19.28
N SER A 239 -6.16 -4.84 19.87
CA SER A 239 -5.32 -4.79 21.07
C SER A 239 -6.14 -4.97 22.35
N ILE A 240 -5.46 -5.38 23.43
CA ILE A 240 -6.02 -5.50 24.79
C ILE A 240 -6.49 -4.13 25.30
N ALA A 241 -5.77 -3.06 24.95
CA ALA A 241 -6.04 -1.69 25.40
C ALA A 241 -7.34 -1.07 24.87
N ALA A 242 -7.93 -1.64 23.80
CA ALA A 242 -9.19 -1.18 23.23
C ALA A 242 -10.43 -1.76 23.95
N ALA A 243 -10.24 -2.55 25.01
CA ALA A 243 -11.34 -3.12 25.76
C ALA A 243 -11.92 -2.09 26.74
N SER A 244 -13.23 -1.87 26.66
CA SER A 244 -13.96 -1.06 27.63
C SER A 244 -13.78 -1.63 29.05
N VAL A 245 -13.80 -0.71 30.03
CA VAL A 245 -13.68 -1.01 31.47
C VAL A 245 -14.62 -2.17 31.83
N GLY A 246 -14.05 -3.30 32.26
CA GLY A 246 -14.80 -4.47 32.74
C GLY A 246 -14.70 -5.75 31.89
N LYS A 247 -14.07 -5.73 30.70
CA LYS A 247 -13.72 -6.97 29.97
C LYS A 247 -12.21 -7.02 29.73
N VAL A 248 -11.53 -8.04 30.25
CA VAL A 248 -10.13 -8.32 29.86
C VAL A 248 -10.12 -8.64 28.37
N GLY A 249 -9.76 -7.64 27.56
CA GLY A 249 -9.60 -7.81 26.12
C GLY A 249 -8.56 -8.88 25.86
N LYS A 250 -8.85 -9.83 24.97
CA LYS A 250 -7.80 -10.71 24.41
C LYS A 250 -7.36 -10.10 23.09
N ALA A 251 -6.06 -9.96 22.88
CA ALA A 251 -5.52 -9.60 21.58
C ALA A 251 -5.97 -10.63 20.54
N ARG A 252 -6.59 -10.17 19.46
CA ARG A 252 -7.16 -11.03 18.42
C ARG A 252 -6.90 -10.44 17.04
N ILE A 253 -6.72 -11.33 16.07
CA ILE A 253 -6.70 -10.99 14.65
C ILE A 253 -8.01 -11.49 14.08
N VAL A 254 -8.83 -10.58 13.54
CA VAL A 254 -10.03 -10.96 12.79
C VAL A 254 -9.69 -10.90 11.32
N HIS A 255 -9.70 -12.07 10.68
CA HIS A 255 -9.50 -12.22 9.25
C HIS A 255 -10.85 -12.36 8.58
N ARG A 256 -11.08 -11.60 7.52
CA ARG A 256 -12.25 -11.71 6.66
C ARG A 256 -11.81 -11.84 5.22
N THR A 257 -12.35 -12.81 4.51
CA THR A 257 -12.10 -12.99 3.07
C THR A 257 -13.38 -12.63 2.33
N TYR A 258 -13.24 -11.83 1.28
CA TYR A 258 -14.33 -11.42 0.40
C TYR A 258 -14.05 -11.92 -1.01
N SER A 259 -15.07 -12.47 -1.66
CA SER A 259 -15.05 -12.73 -3.09
C SER A 259 -16.08 -11.86 -3.79
N LEU A 260 -15.64 -11.22 -4.87
CA LEU A 260 -16.46 -10.35 -5.70
C LEU A 260 -16.82 -11.07 -6.99
N VAL A 261 -18.02 -10.79 -7.50
CA VAL A 261 -18.54 -11.30 -8.77
C VAL A 261 -19.03 -10.11 -9.58
N GLU A 262 -18.77 -10.19 -10.88
CA GLU A 262 -19.23 -9.19 -11.85
C GLU A 262 -20.71 -9.35 -12.11
N ASN A 263 -21.41 -8.22 -12.21
CA ASN A 263 -22.70 -8.17 -12.86
C ASN A 263 -22.53 -7.35 -14.15
N THR A 264 -22.05 -7.98 -15.22
CA THR A 264 -22.07 -7.39 -16.55
C THR A 264 -23.49 -7.50 -17.08
N THR A 265 -24.34 -6.50 -16.81
CA THR A 265 -25.53 -6.34 -17.63
C THR A 265 -25.07 -5.84 -19.00
N ASP A 266 -25.31 -6.64 -20.03
CA ASP A 266 -24.84 -6.50 -21.42
C ASP A 266 -25.49 -5.30 -22.16
N ASP A 267 -26.20 -4.43 -21.44
CA ASP A 267 -26.83 -3.24 -21.97
C ASP A 267 -25.90 -2.06 -21.67
N GLY A 268 -25.34 -1.45 -22.72
CA GLY A 268 -24.20 -0.53 -22.74
C GLY A 268 -24.32 0.81 -22.00
N GLU A 269 -25.07 0.85 -20.91
CA GLU A 269 -25.21 1.98 -19.98
C GLU A 269 -25.44 1.47 -18.54
N GLY A 270 -24.81 0.34 -18.19
CA GLY A 270 -24.95 -0.31 -16.88
C GLY A 270 -24.09 0.36 -15.80
N ASP A 271 -24.74 0.78 -14.71
CA ASP A 271 -24.11 1.16 -13.43
C ASP A 271 -23.05 0.09 -13.07
N TRP A 272 -21.78 0.45 -13.04
CA TRP A 272 -20.67 -0.49 -12.82
C TRP A 272 -20.74 -1.05 -11.40
N VAL A 273 -21.46 -2.15 -11.25
CA VAL A 273 -21.76 -2.76 -9.96
C VAL A 273 -20.79 -3.89 -9.65
N VAL A 274 -20.22 -3.83 -8.46
CA VAL A 274 -19.37 -4.88 -7.91
C VAL A 274 -20.16 -5.65 -6.85
N MET A 275 -20.38 -6.96 -7.04
CA MET A 275 -21.16 -7.77 -6.10
C MET A 275 -20.27 -8.55 -5.13
N VAL A 276 -20.45 -8.38 -3.82
CA VAL A 276 -19.80 -9.25 -2.81
C VAL A 276 -20.67 -10.49 -2.57
N LYS A 277 -20.18 -11.66 -2.99
CA LYS A 277 -20.94 -12.93 -2.94
C LYS A 277 -20.74 -13.73 -1.66
N LYS A 278 -19.55 -13.66 -1.07
CA LYS A 278 -19.20 -14.45 0.12
C LYS A 278 -18.34 -13.65 1.07
N GLN A 279 -18.58 -13.87 2.36
CA GLN A 279 -17.75 -13.39 3.45
C GLN A 279 -17.41 -14.56 4.38
N ASP A 280 -16.15 -14.97 4.39
CA ASP A 280 -15.65 -15.94 5.38
C ASP A 280 -14.96 -15.19 6.51
N ARG A 281 -15.24 -15.55 7.77
CA ARG A 281 -14.67 -14.90 8.95
C ARG A 281 -13.94 -15.91 9.82
N GLN A 282 -12.68 -15.62 10.09
CA GLN A 282 -11.84 -16.38 11.01
C GLN A 282 -11.33 -15.46 12.13
N VAL A 283 -11.26 -15.98 13.36
CA VAL A 283 -10.78 -15.23 14.52
C VAL A 283 -9.62 -15.97 15.17
N TYR A 284 -8.44 -15.39 15.05
CA TYR A 284 -7.22 -15.92 15.63
C TYR A 284 -6.97 -15.30 17.00
N LYS A 285 -6.62 -16.14 17.98
CA LYS A 285 -6.13 -15.67 19.28
C LYS A 285 -4.64 -15.43 19.15
N ARG A 286 -4.18 -14.22 19.47
CA ARG A 286 -2.74 -13.96 19.56
C ARG A 286 -2.22 -14.70 20.80
N ARG A 287 -1.46 -15.77 20.59
CA ARG A 287 -0.81 -16.51 21.68
C ARG A 287 0.51 -15.80 21.96
N ASP A 288 0.51 -14.91 22.93
CA ASP A 288 1.72 -14.20 23.31
C ASP A 288 2.64 -15.16 24.08
N ARG A 289 3.69 -15.67 23.42
CA ARG A 289 4.76 -16.41 24.12
C ARG A 289 5.74 -15.47 24.82
N HIS A 290 5.66 -14.16 24.58
CA HIS A 290 6.67 -13.17 24.96
C HIS A 290 6.01 -11.93 25.58
N ALA A 291 5.32 -12.11 26.71
CA ALA A 291 4.75 -11.02 27.53
C ALA A 291 5.79 -10.00 28.06
N TYR A 292 7.02 -10.00 27.53
CA TYR A 292 8.14 -9.15 27.91
C TYR A 292 8.71 -8.30 26.77
N LEU A 293 8.09 -8.24 25.59
CA LEU A 293 8.48 -7.26 24.57
C LEU A 293 7.85 -5.90 24.91
N ALA A 294 8.70 -4.93 25.25
CA ALA A 294 8.33 -3.61 25.76
C ALA A 294 7.55 -2.71 24.77
N HIS A 295 7.35 -3.15 23.53
CA HIS A 295 6.68 -2.35 22.49
C HIS A 295 5.74 -3.23 21.64
N PRO A 296 4.53 -2.76 21.30
CA PRO A 296 3.65 -3.50 20.40
C PRO A 296 4.27 -3.54 19.00
N SER A 297 4.75 -4.71 18.58
CA SER A 297 5.07 -4.98 17.18
C SER A 297 3.77 -5.14 16.37
N CYS A 298 3.72 -4.55 15.18
CA CYS A 298 2.66 -4.83 14.21
C CYS A 298 2.63 -6.34 13.95
N ALA A 299 1.48 -6.96 14.16
CA ALA A 299 1.30 -8.36 13.86
C ALA A 299 1.30 -8.53 12.33
N VAL A 300 2.33 -9.18 11.80
CA VAL A 300 2.34 -9.64 10.41
C VAL A 300 1.52 -10.92 10.37
N ALA A 301 0.36 -10.89 9.73
CA ALA A 301 -0.38 -12.09 9.39
C ALA A 301 0.26 -12.67 8.12
N VAL A 302 1.06 -13.71 8.29
CA VAL A 302 1.65 -14.50 7.19
C VAL A 302 0.58 -15.45 6.67
N PHE A 303 0.15 -15.30 5.41
CA PHE A 303 -0.57 -16.33 4.69
C PHE A 303 0.19 -16.64 3.41
N THR A 304 0.74 -17.85 3.34
CA THR A 304 1.16 -18.50 2.10
C THR A 304 -0.08 -18.87 1.30
N MET A 305 -0.11 -18.52 0.02
CA MET A 305 -0.95 -19.20 -0.96
C MET A 305 -0.13 -20.21 -1.74
#